data_AF-A0A8H5KYI2-F1
#
_entry.id   AF-A0A8H5KYI2-F1
#
_cell.length_a   1.000
_cell.length_b   1.000
_cell.length_c   1.000
_cell.angle_alpha   90.00
_cell.angle_beta   90.00
_cell.angle_gamma   90.00
#
_symmetry.space_group_name_H-M   'P 1'
#
loop_
_entity.id
_entity.type
_entity.pdbx_description
1 polymer ?
#
loop_
_entity_poly.entity_id
_entity_poly.type
_entity_poly.pdbx_seq_one_letter_code
_entity_poly.pdbx_strand_id
1 'polypeptide(L)'
;MQKLTPHVVIVPASFAPPSLYSKLVRSLSQYALETTVIDLPSVGFRDTVSAASMEEDAGHIRKVTTKLADDGHEIILVMHSYGGICGTESTAGVSRTERQVSGKPGGIVRLVYISSPVPEIGGSVKTMMGDNMPHFMKLEGDYLVAESKGCASVNFSDLPTSEALTTRDLRSLSTLAGKTVIVTGGANGIGAETVKLFNSHGANTVVADLERTRAEAESVIRSLQHPSAALFFSVNILVWDEMRALFSQCIQNFGKIDIVVANAGIMESQSLFDITVDGQGELRESIEGFRVIDVNLKGTINRHVVLVTSTSGYIGTTGVGAYVTSKHGLTGLLRASQQVARGLGININAVAPFFTPTPTFKELAEKWKDSGLKSNTPADVAETIALASSQNETGKCFMVVGGKTVEVEDSRSALIEQWLGRETAGLLQSATKLFDESGYPLPDGQKKP
;
A
#
# COMPACT_ATOMS: atom_id res chain seq x y z
N MET A 1 -40.34 2.49 16.75
CA MET A 1 -39.11 1.66 16.69
C MET A 1 -38.13 2.38 15.79
N GLN A 2 -36.96 2.76 16.30
CA GLN A 2 -35.85 3.23 15.46
C GLN A 2 -35.49 2.06 14.52
N LYS A 3 -35.52 2.30 13.21
CA LYS A 3 -35.18 1.28 12.21
C LYS A 3 -33.68 1.05 12.33
N LEU A 4 -33.26 -0.04 12.96
CA LEU A 4 -31.85 -0.40 13.07
C LEU A 4 -31.27 -0.52 11.66
N THR A 5 -30.16 0.16 11.43
CA THR A 5 -29.42 0.04 10.18
C THR A 5 -28.85 -1.38 10.09
N PRO A 6 -29.05 -2.11 8.98
CA PRO A 6 -28.58 -3.48 8.87
C PRO A 6 -27.04 -3.55 8.83
N HIS A 7 -26.50 -4.60 9.44
CA HIS A 7 -25.08 -4.94 9.39
C HIS A 7 -24.78 -5.71 8.11
N VAL A 8 -23.78 -5.28 7.35
CA VAL A 8 -23.35 -5.95 6.12
C VAL A 8 -22.24 -6.94 6.46
N VAL A 9 -22.45 -8.22 6.17
CA VAL A 9 -21.40 -9.25 6.30
C VAL A 9 -20.99 -9.67 4.89
N ILE A 10 -19.73 -9.44 4.54
CA ILE A 10 -19.15 -9.79 3.24
C ILE A 10 -18.37 -11.09 3.38
N VAL A 11 -18.78 -12.11 2.63
CA VAL A 11 -18.06 -13.38 2.45
C VAL A 11 -17.25 -13.29 1.16
N PRO A 12 -15.91 -13.26 1.24
CA PRO A 12 -15.05 -13.12 0.07
C PRO A 12 -15.13 -14.24 -0.97
N ALA A 13 -14.72 -13.89 -2.18
CA ALA A 13 -14.35 -14.81 -3.26
C ALA A 13 -13.15 -15.71 -2.92
N SER A 14 -12.96 -16.74 -3.74
CA SER A 14 -11.75 -17.54 -3.73
C SER A 14 -10.52 -16.65 -3.96
N PHE A 15 -9.40 -17.02 -3.34
CA PHE A 15 -8.13 -16.29 -3.41
C PHE A 15 -8.16 -14.84 -2.89
N ALA A 16 -9.28 -14.37 -2.34
CA ALA A 16 -9.49 -12.97 -2.03
C ALA A 16 -9.39 -12.72 -0.51
N PRO A 17 -8.30 -12.09 -0.01
CA PRO A 17 -8.25 -11.69 1.39
C PRO A 17 -9.26 -10.55 1.68
N PRO A 18 -9.62 -10.33 2.96
CA PRO A 18 -10.53 -9.24 3.34
C PRO A 18 -10.12 -7.86 2.82
N SER A 19 -8.82 -7.59 2.69
CA SER A 19 -8.27 -6.32 2.22
C SER A 19 -8.71 -5.94 0.80
N LEU A 20 -9.05 -6.91 -0.07
CA LEU A 20 -9.57 -6.64 -1.42
C LEU A 20 -10.95 -5.97 -1.41
N TYR A 21 -11.69 -6.05 -0.30
CA TYR A 21 -13.02 -5.44 -0.16
C TYR A 21 -12.96 -4.07 0.51
N SER A 22 -11.78 -3.55 0.86
CA SER A 22 -11.61 -2.27 1.57
C SER A 22 -12.32 -1.10 0.86
N LYS A 23 -12.27 -1.03 -0.48
CA LYS A 23 -12.98 0.01 -1.26
C LYS A 23 -14.50 -0.11 -1.12
N LEU A 24 -15.04 -1.33 -1.13
CA LEU A 24 -16.46 -1.57 -0.92
C LEU A 24 -16.86 -1.22 0.51
N VAL A 25 -16.07 -1.62 1.52
CA VAL A 25 -16.29 -1.26 2.93
C VAL A 25 -16.32 0.26 3.12
N ARG A 26 -15.35 1.00 2.53
CA ARG A 26 -15.34 2.48 2.57
C ARG A 26 -16.54 3.10 1.86
N SER A 27 -17.03 2.48 0.79
CA SER A 27 -18.21 2.99 0.07
C SER A 27 -19.48 2.76 0.90
N LEU A 28 -19.60 1.60 1.56
CA LEU A 28 -20.73 1.27 2.43
C LEU A 28 -20.75 2.13 3.70
N SER A 29 -19.59 2.47 4.26
CA SER A 29 -19.51 3.31 5.46
C SER A 29 -20.04 4.73 5.24
N GLN A 30 -20.00 5.25 4.01
CA GLN A 30 -20.63 6.53 3.64
C GLN A 30 -22.16 6.53 3.83
N TYR A 31 -22.77 5.34 3.84
CA TYR A 31 -24.20 5.14 4.12
C TYR A 31 -24.47 4.73 5.57
N ALA A 32 -23.49 4.89 6.48
CA ALA A 32 -23.56 4.46 7.87
C ALA A 32 -23.86 2.95 8.04
N LEU A 33 -23.48 2.12 7.06
CA LEU A 33 -23.59 0.66 7.13
C LEU A 33 -22.34 0.10 7.81
N GLU A 34 -22.51 -0.44 9.02
CA GLU A 34 -21.48 -1.26 9.65
C GLU A 34 -21.23 -2.50 8.79
N THR A 35 -19.96 -2.80 8.55
CA THR A 35 -19.55 -3.85 7.61
C THR A 35 -18.47 -4.73 8.22
N THR A 36 -18.67 -6.04 8.16
CA THR A 36 -17.66 -7.05 8.51
C THR A 36 -17.30 -7.84 7.26
N VAL A 37 -16.01 -7.93 6.96
CA VAL A 37 -15.51 -8.82 5.90
C VAL A 37 -14.94 -10.07 6.56
N ILE A 38 -15.42 -11.24 6.17
CA ILE A 38 -15.00 -12.52 6.73
C ILE A 38 -13.58 -12.86 6.24
N ASP A 39 -12.68 -13.19 7.16
CA ASP A 39 -11.39 -13.80 6.83
C ASP A 39 -11.54 -15.32 6.80
N LEU A 40 -11.71 -15.87 5.59
CA LEU A 40 -11.99 -17.30 5.43
C LEU A 40 -10.77 -18.14 5.79
N PRO A 41 -10.90 -19.14 6.67
CA PRO A 41 -9.83 -20.09 6.99
C PRO A 41 -9.14 -20.71 5.77
N SER A 42 -9.87 -20.93 4.67
CA SER A 42 -9.35 -21.52 3.42
C SER A 42 -8.52 -20.55 2.55
N VAL A 43 -8.52 -19.24 2.86
CA VAL A 43 -7.85 -18.22 2.03
C VAL A 43 -6.45 -17.89 2.56
N GLY A 44 -5.48 -17.91 1.64
CA GLY A 44 -4.07 -17.66 1.91
C GLY A 44 -3.32 -18.96 2.19
N PHE A 45 -2.21 -19.18 1.50
CA PHE A 45 -1.38 -20.36 1.71
C PHE A 45 -0.68 -20.26 3.07
N ARG A 46 -0.91 -21.25 3.95
CA ARG A 46 -0.32 -21.33 5.29
C ARG A 46 0.47 -22.64 5.37
N ASP A 47 1.78 -22.57 5.13
CA ASP A 47 2.71 -23.72 5.13
C ASP A 47 2.57 -24.66 6.35
N THR A 48 2.05 -24.12 7.46
CA THR A 48 1.95 -24.79 8.76
C THR A 48 0.53 -25.26 9.12
N VAL A 49 -0.47 -25.10 8.24
CA VAL A 49 -1.88 -25.42 8.53
C VAL A 49 -2.49 -26.18 7.36
N SER A 50 -3.19 -27.29 7.68
CA SER A 50 -3.98 -28.02 6.70
C SER A 50 -5.01 -27.11 6.03
N ALA A 51 -5.28 -27.32 4.74
CA ALA A 51 -6.29 -26.55 4.02
C ALA A 51 -7.65 -26.74 4.71
N ALA A 52 -8.34 -25.62 4.99
CA ALA A 52 -9.66 -25.67 5.59
C ALA A 52 -10.73 -26.16 4.60
N SER A 53 -11.72 -26.88 5.10
CA SER A 53 -12.86 -27.34 4.31
C SER A 53 -13.91 -26.26 4.09
N MET A 54 -14.83 -26.49 3.16
CA MET A 54 -15.99 -25.61 2.92
C MET A 54 -16.88 -25.51 4.16
N GLU A 55 -17.05 -26.61 4.90
CA GLU A 55 -17.82 -26.66 6.14
C GLU A 55 -17.15 -25.87 7.26
N GLU A 56 -15.82 -25.86 7.33
CA GLU A 56 -15.08 -25.04 8.29
C GLU A 56 -15.24 -23.55 8.00
N ASP A 57 -15.18 -23.16 6.72
CA ASP A 57 -15.51 -21.80 6.28
C ASP A 57 -16.95 -21.42 6.63
N ALA A 58 -17.91 -22.30 6.34
CA ALA A 58 -19.32 -22.09 6.65
C ALA A 58 -19.55 -21.97 8.16
N GLY A 59 -18.89 -22.80 8.97
CA GLY A 59 -18.91 -22.72 10.43
C GLY A 59 -18.32 -21.41 10.95
N HIS A 60 -17.23 -20.93 10.34
CA HIS A 60 -16.63 -19.65 10.68
C HIS A 60 -17.57 -18.48 10.37
N ILE A 61 -18.19 -18.44 9.18
CA ILE A 61 -19.19 -17.43 8.81
C ILE A 61 -20.37 -17.47 9.78
N ARG A 62 -20.90 -18.68 10.07
CA ARG A 62 -22.03 -18.89 10.97
C ARG A 62 -21.74 -18.38 12.38
N LYS A 63 -20.52 -18.56 12.87
CA LYS A 63 -20.09 -18.04 14.19
C LYS A 63 -20.16 -16.52 14.24
N VAL A 64 -19.73 -15.83 13.18
CA VAL A 64 -19.79 -14.36 13.09
C VAL A 64 -21.23 -13.88 12.98
N THR A 65 -22.01 -14.46 12.07
CA THR A 65 -23.41 -14.04 11.86
C THR A 65 -24.31 -14.35 13.06
N THR A 66 -24.08 -15.47 13.75
CA THR A 66 -24.81 -15.82 14.97
C THR A 66 -24.55 -14.79 16.07
N LYS A 67 -23.29 -14.38 16.27
CA LYS A 67 -22.94 -13.37 17.25
C LYS A 67 -23.64 -12.04 16.97
N LEU A 68 -23.55 -11.54 15.74
CA LEU A 68 -24.24 -10.31 15.33
C LEU A 68 -25.77 -10.41 15.51
N ALA A 69 -26.35 -11.56 15.20
CA ALA A 69 -27.77 -11.79 15.37
C ALA A 69 -28.17 -11.85 16.86
N ASP A 70 -27.36 -12.47 17.72
CA ASP A 70 -27.57 -12.51 19.18
C ASP A 70 -27.51 -11.11 19.79
N ASP A 71 -26.67 -10.23 19.25
CA ASP A 71 -26.60 -8.80 19.58
C ASP A 71 -27.78 -7.98 19.00
N GLY A 72 -28.68 -8.64 18.25
CA GLY A 72 -29.93 -8.07 17.74
C GLY A 72 -29.85 -7.43 16.36
N HIS A 73 -28.72 -7.55 15.66
CA HIS A 73 -28.56 -6.97 14.33
C HIS A 73 -29.40 -7.70 13.26
N GLU A 74 -29.97 -6.91 12.34
CA GLU A 74 -30.41 -7.42 11.03
C GLU A 74 -29.20 -7.52 10.11
N ILE A 75 -29.02 -8.65 9.44
CA ILE A 75 -27.81 -8.93 8.65
C ILE A 75 -28.12 -9.02 7.15
N ILE A 76 -27.35 -8.29 6.36
CA ILE A 76 -27.26 -8.48 4.90
C ILE A 76 -26.00 -9.30 4.62
N LEU A 77 -26.17 -10.55 4.19
CA LEU A 77 -25.05 -11.43 3.86
C LEU A 77 -24.73 -11.29 2.37
N VAL A 78 -23.62 -10.62 2.07
CA VAL A 78 -23.07 -10.42 0.74
C VAL A 78 -22.04 -11.51 0.47
N MET A 79 -22.23 -12.27 -0.60
CA MET A 79 -21.43 -13.44 -0.92
C MET A 79 -20.86 -13.28 -2.33
N HIS A 80 -19.54 -13.28 -2.45
CA HIS A 80 -18.85 -13.12 -3.73
C HIS A 80 -18.20 -14.42 -4.16
N SER A 81 -18.42 -14.87 -5.41
CA SER A 81 -17.81 -16.07 -5.98
C SER A 81 -17.94 -17.28 -5.04
N TYR A 82 -16.85 -17.99 -4.71
CA TYR A 82 -16.80 -19.09 -3.74
C TYR A 82 -17.54 -18.81 -2.43
N GLY A 83 -17.53 -17.57 -1.95
CA GLY A 83 -18.29 -17.14 -0.77
C GLY A 83 -19.80 -17.40 -0.86
N GLY A 84 -20.34 -17.59 -2.07
CA GLY A 84 -21.72 -18.03 -2.30
C GLY A 84 -21.99 -19.45 -1.81
N ILE A 85 -21.01 -20.34 -1.83
CA ILE A 85 -21.17 -21.75 -1.44
C ILE A 85 -21.17 -21.84 0.08
N CYS A 86 -20.02 -21.50 0.71
CA CYS A 86 -19.89 -21.55 2.16
C CYS A 86 -20.80 -20.53 2.87
N GLY A 87 -21.07 -19.39 2.23
CA GLY A 87 -22.03 -18.41 2.73
C GLY A 87 -23.46 -18.95 2.75
N THR A 88 -23.91 -19.65 1.69
CA THR A 88 -25.26 -20.27 1.68
C THR A 88 -25.36 -21.35 2.75
N GLU A 89 -24.37 -22.23 2.85
CA GLU A 89 -24.31 -23.28 3.88
C GLU A 89 -24.36 -22.68 5.30
N SER A 90 -23.68 -21.54 5.51
CA SER A 90 -23.65 -20.85 6.81
C SER A 90 -25.00 -20.30 7.29
N THR A 91 -26.02 -20.23 6.42
CA THR A 91 -27.30 -19.58 6.75
C THR A 91 -28.19 -20.39 7.69
N ALA A 92 -28.05 -21.73 7.71
CA ALA A 92 -28.94 -22.59 8.49
C ALA A 92 -28.99 -22.20 9.99
N GLY A 93 -30.19 -22.00 10.52
CA GLY A 93 -30.41 -21.59 11.91
C GLY A 93 -30.06 -20.13 12.24
N VAL A 94 -29.65 -19.32 11.26
CA VAL A 94 -29.29 -17.90 11.47
C VAL A 94 -30.21 -16.94 10.70
N SER A 95 -31.10 -17.44 9.84
CA SER A 95 -32.10 -16.58 9.20
C SER A 95 -33.01 -15.93 10.25
N ARG A 96 -33.47 -14.71 9.96
CA ARG A 96 -34.42 -14.02 10.85
C ARG A 96 -35.66 -14.85 11.11
N THR A 97 -36.16 -15.55 10.10
CA THR A 97 -37.37 -16.39 10.21
C THR A 97 -37.16 -17.55 11.19
N GLU A 98 -36.06 -18.31 11.05
CA GLU A 98 -35.75 -19.43 11.97
C GLU A 98 -35.50 -18.95 13.40
N ARG A 99 -34.80 -17.81 13.54
CA ARG A 99 -34.51 -17.22 14.85
C ARG A 99 -35.75 -16.70 15.55
N GLN A 100 -36.69 -16.09 14.81
CA GLN A 100 -37.97 -15.64 15.35
C GLN A 100 -38.81 -16.80 15.89
N VAL A 101 -38.84 -17.94 15.20
CA VAL A 101 -39.51 -19.17 15.70
C VAL A 101 -38.90 -19.62 17.04
N SER A 102 -37.61 -19.40 17.23
CA SER A 102 -36.88 -19.75 18.46
C SER A 102 -36.86 -18.63 19.51
N GLY A 103 -37.62 -17.54 19.32
CA GLY A 103 -37.62 -16.39 20.23
C GLY A 103 -36.30 -15.62 20.33
N LYS A 104 -35.39 -15.80 19.36
CA LYS A 104 -34.07 -15.15 19.33
C LYS A 104 -34.13 -13.82 18.56
N PRO A 105 -33.33 -12.81 18.97
CA PRO A 105 -33.29 -11.53 18.27
C PRO A 105 -32.48 -11.62 16.97
N GLY A 106 -32.58 -10.57 16.14
CA GLY A 106 -31.76 -10.39 14.94
C GLY A 106 -31.88 -11.50 13.89
N GLY A 107 -30.90 -11.55 13.00
CA GLY A 107 -30.73 -12.61 12.00
C GLY A 107 -30.53 -12.11 10.58
N ILE A 108 -30.27 -13.05 9.67
CA ILE A 108 -30.08 -12.74 8.24
C ILE A 108 -31.43 -12.37 7.63
N VAL A 109 -31.50 -11.17 7.06
CA VAL A 109 -32.69 -10.60 6.42
C VAL A 109 -32.60 -10.53 4.91
N ARG A 110 -31.37 -10.59 4.36
CA ARG A 110 -31.15 -10.55 2.92
C ARG A 110 -29.86 -11.25 2.55
N LEU A 111 -29.91 -11.97 1.42
CA LEU A 111 -28.75 -12.56 0.75
C LEU A 111 -28.46 -11.76 -0.52
N VAL A 112 -27.18 -11.51 -0.78
CA VAL A 112 -26.72 -10.85 -2.01
C VAL A 112 -25.62 -11.71 -2.61
N TYR A 113 -25.86 -12.25 -3.81
CA TYR A 113 -24.86 -13.03 -4.53
C TYR A 113 -24.17 -12.16 -5.59
N ILE A 114 -22.85 -12.20 -5.63
CA ILE A 114 -22.03 -11.48 -6.59
C ILE A 114 -21.20 -12.54 -7.33
N SER A 115 -21.47 -12.74 -8.62
CA SER A 115 -20.70 -13.67 -9.46
C SER A 115 -20.44 -15.05 -8.81
N SER A 116 -21.43 -15.55 -8.07
CA SER A 116 -21.30 -16.76 -7.26
C SER A 116 -21.77 -18.01 -7.98
N PRO A 117 -20.98 -19.10 -8.01
CA PRO A 117 -21.48 -20.41 -8.35
C PRO A 117 -22.40 -20.90 -7.22
N VAL A 118 -23.56 -21.46 -7.59
CA VAL A 118 -24.51 -22.08 -6.66
C VAL A 118 -24.76 -23.50 -7.14
N PRO A 119 -23.91 -24.47 -6.74
CA PRO A 119 -24.10 -25.87 -7.13
C PRO A 119 -25.37 -26.44 -6.49
N GLU A 120 -25.93 -27.49 -7.10
CA GLU A 120 -27.01 -28.27 -6.49
C GLU A 120 -26.54 -28.91 -5.18
N ILE A 121 -27.48 -29.29 -4.30
CA ILE A 121 -27.18 -29.92 -3.02
C ILE A 121 -26.37 -31.21 -3.26
N GLY A 122 -25.20 -31.32 -2.60
CA GLY A 122 -24.26 -32.42 -2.79
C GLY A 122 -23.34 -32.28 -4.01
N GLY A 123 -23.52 -31.23 -4.83
CA GLY A 123 -22.66 -30.90 -5.95
C GLY A 123 -21.45 -30.04 -5.56
N SER A 124 -20.49 -29.92 -6.47
CA SER A 124 -19.30 -29.07 -6.36
C SER A 124 -19.20 -28.08 -7.53
N VAL A 125 -18.32 -27.10 -7.42
CA VAL A 125 -17.99 -26.21 -8.56
C VAL A 125 -17.46 -27.03 -9.74
N LYS A 126 -16.66 -28.08 -9.46
CA LYS A 126 -16.13 -28.97 -10.50
C LYS A 126 -17.23 -29.70 -11.25
N THR A 127 -18.25 -30.21 -10.56
CA THR A 127 -19.40 -30.86 -11.21
C THR A 127 -20.27 -29.84 -11.96
N MET A 128 -20.37 -28.60 -11.46
CA MET A 128 -21.12 -27.54 -12.12
C MET A 128 -20.43 -27.05 -13.40
N MET A 129 -19.11 -26.91 -13.39
CA MET A 129 -18.34 -26.32 -14.50
C MET A 129 -17.81 -27.37 -15.49
N GLY A 130 -17.61 -28.63 -15.08
CA GLY A 130 -17.13 -29.71 -15.92
C GLY A 130 -15.83 -29.33 -16.64
N ASP A 131 -15.81 -29.53 -17.97
CA ASP A 131 -14.67 -29.19 -18.84
C ASP A 131 -14.44 -27.68 -19.02
N ASN A 132 -15.37 -26.83 -18.54
CA ASN A 132 -15.24 -25.37 -18.59
C ASN A 132 -14.50 -24.79 -17.37
N MET A 133 -13.86 -25.62 -16.55
CA MET A 133 -13.00 -25.14 -15.46
C MET A 133 -11.87 -24.28 -16.03
N PRO A 134 -11.64 -23.06 -15.50
CA PRO A 134 -10.61 -22.18 -16.05
C PRO A 134 -9.22 -22.80 -15.95
N HIS A 135 -8.48 -22.81 -17.05
CA HIS A 135 -7.15 -23.42 -17.16
C HIS A 135 -6.11 -22.81 -16.21
N PHE A 136 -6.38 -21.61 -15.69
CA PHE A 136 -5.52 -20.94 -14.72
C PHE A 136 -5.67 -21.50 -13.30
N MET A 137 -6.71 -22.28 -13.01
CA MET A 137 -6.89 -22.89 -11.70
C MET A 137 -6.15 -24.23 -11.65
N LYS A 138 -5.13 -24.34 -10.80
CA LYS A 138 -4.32 -25.54 -10.61
C LYS A 138 -4.50 -26.08 -9.21
N LEU A 139 -4.54 -27.40 -9.07
CA LEU A 139 -4.51 -28.05 -7.76
C LEU A 139 -3.06 -28.32 -7.37
N GLU A 140 -2.67 -27.82 -6.20
CA GLU A 140 -1.36 -28.05 -5.59
C GLU A 140 -1.59 -28.59 -4.17
N GLY A 141 -1.49 -29.91 -4.01
CA GLY A 141 -1.91 -30.59 -2.78
C GLY A 141 -3.41 -30.36 -2.54
N ASP A 142 -3.74 -29.88 -1.34
CA ASP A 142 -5.12 -29.57 -0.94
C ASP A 142 -5.56 -28.14 -1.30
N TYR A 143 -4.69 -27.34 -1.93
CA TYR A 143 -4.99 -25.97 -2.31
C TYR A 143 -5.29 -25.84 -3.80
N LEU A 144 -6.29 -25.01 -4.12
CA LEU A 144 -6.44 -24.45 -5.45
C LEU A 144 -5.53 -23.22 -5.54
N VAL A 145 -4.72 -23.12 -6.59
CA VAL A 145 -3.79 -22.02 -6.83
C VAL A 145 -4.08 -21.42 -8.21
N ALA A 146 -4.03 -20.10 -8.30
CA ALA A 146 -4.25 -19.37 -9.54
C ALA A 146 -2.91 -19.13 -10.25
N GLU A 147 -2.73 -19.72 -11.44
CA GLU A 147 -1.54 -19.50 -12.25
C GLU A 147 -1.59 -18.13 -12.93
N SER A 148 -0.56 -17.32 -12.71
CA SER A 148 -0.54 -15.91 -13.14
C SER A 148 -0.68 -15.73 -14.66
N LYS A 149 -0.10 -16.62 -15.49
CA LYS A 149 -0.17 -16.51 -16.96
C LYS A 149 -1.59 -16.74 -17.48
N GLY A 150 -2.24 -17.80 -17.01
CA GLY A 150 -3.63 -18.07 -17.35
C GLY A 150 -4.57 -16.99 -16.80
N CYS A 151 -4.33 -16.49 -15.58
CA CYS A 151 -5.10 -15.37 -15.04
C CYS A 151 -4.96 -14.12 -15.93
N ALA A 152 -3.73 -13.82 -16.34
CA ALA A 152 -3.43 -12.69 -17.20
C ALA A 152 -4.17 -12.80 -18.55
N SER A 153 -4.17 -13.98 -19.17
CA SER A 153 -4.85 -14.19 -20.46
C SER A 153 -6.38 -14.09 -20.38
N VAL A 154 -6.97 -14.42 -19.22
CA VAL A 154 -8.42 -14.37 -19.02
C VAL A 154 -8.87 -12.96 -18.60
N ASN A 155 -8.14 -12.32 -17.69
CA ASN A 155 -8.53 -11.04 -17.10
C ASN A 155 -8.13 -9.84 -17.97
N PHE A 156 -7.13 -9.99 -18.84
CA PHE A 156 -6.63 -8.96 -19.76
C PHE A 156 -6.54 -9.54 -21.16
N SER A 157 -7.65 -10.09 -21.65
CA SER A 157 -7.73 -10.78 -22.95
C SER A 157 -7.46 -9.85 -24.14
N ASP A 158 -7.43 -8.54 -23.92
CA ASP A 158 -7.10 -7.47 -24.85
C ASP A 158 -5.60 -7.08 -24.85
N LEU A 159 -4.79 -7.64 -23.94
CA LEU A 159 -3.36 -7.34 -23.81
C LEU A 159 -2.49 -8.55 -24.15
N PRO A 160 -1.28 -8.34 -24.71
CA PRO A 160 -0.26 -9.38 -24.78
C PRO A 160 0.03 -9.95 -23.39
N THR A 161 0.18 -11.28 -23.26
CA THR A 161 0.38 -11.92 -21.94
C THR A 161 1.55 -11.33 -21.15
N SER A 162 2.63 -10.92 -21.82
CA SER A 162 3.79 -10.27 -21.18
C SER A 162 3.42 -8.94 -20.52
N GLU A 163 2.54 -8.16 -21.14
CA GLU A 163 2.04 -6.89 -20.62
C GLU A 163 0.97 -7.15 -19.55
N ALA A 164 0.06 -8.10 -19.78
CA ALA A 164 -0.97 -8.51 -18.82
C ALA A 164 -0.38 -9.02 -17.49
N LEU A 165 0.74 -9.75 -17.54
CA LEU A 165 1.47 -10.22 -16.35
C LEU A 165 2.09 -9.09 -15.54
N THR A 166 2.47 -7.99 -16.19
CA THR A 166 2.96 -6.76 -15.56
C THR A 166 1.85 -5.73 -15.38
N THR A 167 0.61 -6.04 -15.77
CA THR A 167 -0.56 -5.17 -15.60
C THR A 167 -1.00 -5.21 -14.15
N ARG A 168 -0.14 -4.71 -13.25
CA ARG A 168 -0.57 -4.10 -12.01
C ARG A 168 -1.08 -2.71 -12.38
N ASP A 169 -2.34 -2.62 -12.79
CA ASP A 169 -3.01 -1.33 -13.03
C ASP A 169 -2.26 -0.41 -14.02
N LEU A 170 -1.71 -0.94 -15.13
CA LEU A 170 -1.03 -0.13 -16.18
C LEU A 170 -1.99 0.87 -16.86
N ARG A 171 -3.31 0.63 -16.79
CA ARG A 171 -4.32 1.66 -17.12
C ARG A 171 -4.11 2.93 -16.29
N SER A 172 -3.61 2.84 -15.05
CA SER A 172 -3.28 3.99 -14.21
C SER A 172 -2.04 4.77 -14.69
N LEU A 173 -1.04 4.12 -15.30
CA LEU A 173 0.19 4.80 -15.73
C LEU A 173 -0.01 5.64 -16.99
N SER A 174 -1.03 5.34 -17.81
CA SER A 174 -1.45 6.21 -18.90
C SER A 174 -1.81 7.63 -18.44
N THR A 175 -2.21 7.79 -17.17
CA THR A 175 -2.49 9.10 -16.56
C THR A 175 -1.24 9.93 -16.29
N LEU A 176 -0.03 9.39 -16.51
CA LEU A 176 1.23 10.12 -16.36
C LEU A 176 1.55 11.00 -17.57
N ALA A 177 0.97 10.72 -18.73
CA ALA A 177 1.21 11.49 -19.94
C ALA A 177 0.88 12.98 -19.72
N GLY A 178 1.84 13.86 -20.03
CA GLY A 178 1.70 15.31 -19.85
C GLY A 178 1.74 15.81 -18.40
N LYS A 179 1.93 14.93 -17.40
CA LYS A 179 2.20 15.35 -16.02
C LYS A 179 3.64 15.81 -15.87
N THR A 180 3.87 16.79 -15.00
CA THR A 180 5.22 17.24 -14.64
C THR A 180 5.64 16.65 -13.30
N VAL A 181 6.79 15.99 -13.31
CA VAL A 181 7.28 15.17 -12.20
C VAL A 181 8.67 15.64 -11.79
N ILE A 182 8.83 16.02 -10.52
CA ILE A 182 10.13 16.31 -9.92
C ILE A 182 10.60 15.07 -9.16
N VAL A 183 11.82 14.59 -9.44
CA VAL A 183 12.45 13.49 -8.71
C VAL A 183 13.73 13.99 -8.05
N THR A 184 13.70 14.15 -6.72
CA THR A 184 14.91 14.49 -5.95
C THR A 184 15.83 13.27 -5.85
N GLY A 185 17.15 13.45 -5.95
CA GLY A 185 18.07 12.31 -6.04
C GLY A 185 17.90 11.56 -7.35
N GLY A 186 17.50 12.25 -8.43
CA GLY A 186 17.11 11.65 -9.70
C GLY A 186 18.27 11.23 -10.61
N ALA A 187 19.52 11.53 -10.25
CA ALA A 187 20.66 11.31 -11.14
C ALA A 187 21.13 9.85 -11.19
N ASN A 188 20.77 9.01 -10.21
CA ASN A 188 21.21 7.61 -10.15
C ASN A 188 20.19 6.69 -9.47
N GLY A 189 20.48 5.38 -9.47
CA GLY A 189 19.74 4.36 -8.72
C GLY A 189 18.24 4.37 -8.98
N ILE A 190 17.45 4.28 -7.91
CA ILE A 190 15.98 4.31 -7.95
C ILE A 190 15.46 5.59 -8.58
N GLY A 191 16.09 6.74 -8.29
CA GLY A 191 15.68 8.03 -8.84
C GLY A 191 15.82 8.09 -10.36
N ALA A 192 16.95 7.62 -10.90
CA ALA A 192 17.18 7.56 -12.35
C ALA A 192 16.19 6.61 -13.06
N GLU A 193 15.93 5.42 -12.52
CA GLU A 193 14.94 4.51 -13.09
C GLU A 193 13.51 5.08 -12.99
N THR A 194 13.21 5.82 -11.93
CA THR A 194 11.94 6.55 -11.80
C THR A 194 11.82 7.61 -12.90
N VAL A 195 12.85 8.42 -13.14
CA VAL A 195 12.85 9.41 -14.23
C VAL A 195 12.64 8.74 -15.59
N LYS A 196 13.34 7.63 -15.86
CA LYS A 196 13.18 6.87 -17.10
C LYS A 196 11.76 6.35 -17.30
N LEU A 197 11.19 5.74 -16.26
CA LEU A 197 9.86 5.15 -16.32
C LEU A 197 8.77 6.22 -16.52
N PHE A 198 8.83 7.33 -15.78
CA PHE A 198 7.85 8.40 -15.95
C PHE A 198 7.95 9.04 -17.34
N ASN A 199 9.19 9.26 -17.82
CA ASN A 199 9.40 9.82 -19.15
C ASN A 199 8.93 8.87 -20.25
N SER A 200 9.15 7.56 -20.16
CA SER A 200 8.64 6.59 -21.15
C SER A 200 7.11 6.56 -21.25
N HIS A 201 6.42 7.00 -20.20
CA HIS A 201 4.96 7.17 -20.17
C HIS A 201 4.50 8.60 -20.53
N GLY A 202 5.39 9.41 -21.12
CA GLY A 202 5.07 10.74 -21.66
C GLY A 202 4.99 11.86 -20.61
N ALA A 203 5.52 11.65 -19.40
CA ALA A 203 5.62 12.72 -18.41
C ALA A 203 6.81 13.65 -18.69
N ASN A 204 6.66 14.93 -18.31
CA ASN A 204 7.79 15.84 -18.20
C ASN A 204 8.55 15.54 -16.91
N THR A 205 9.86 15.30 -16.97
CA THR A 205 10.65 14.88 -15.81
C THR A 205 11.75 15.87 -15.44
N VAL A 206 11.82 16.25 -14.17
CA VAL A 206 12.89 17.09 -13.61
C VAL A 206 13.78 16.21 -12.75
N VAL A 207 15.03 16.05 -13.21
CA VAL A 207 16.10 15.41 -12.46
C VAL A 207 16.66 16.45 -11.48
N ALA A 208 16.21 16.39 -10.22
CA ALA A 208 16.62 17.32 -9.17
C ALA A 208 17.70 16.66 -8.30
N ASP A 209 18.94 17.14 -8.37
CA ASP A 209 20.06 16.53 -7.65
C ASP A 209 21.17 17.56 -7.42
N LEU A 210 22.23 17.20 -6.69
CA LEU A 210 23.36 18.09 -6.42
C LEU A 210 24.16 18.41 -7.69
N GLU A 211 24.77 19.60 -7.78
CA GLU A 211 25.56 20.00 -8.96
C GLU A 211 26.61 18.96 -9.39
N ARG A 212 27.25 18.32 -8.41
CA ARG A 212 28.28 17.30 -8.64
C ARG A 212 27.78 16.06 -9.41
N THR A 213 26.47 15.84 -9.50
CA THR A 213 25.85 14.71 -10.21
C THR A 213 25.31 15.09 -11.59
N ARG A 214 25.62 16.31 -12.08
CA ARG A 214 25.16 16.79 -13.39
C ARG A 214 25.51 15.84 -14.53
N ALA A 215 26.73 15.29 -14.55
CA ALA A 215 27.16 14.42 -15.63
C ALA A 215 26.32 13.13 -15.71
N GLU A 216 26.02 12.54 -14.56
CA GLU A 216 25.14 11.38 -14.43
C GLU A 216 23.70 11.74 -14.82
N ALA A 217 23.18 12.87 -14.34
CA ALA A 217 21.84 13.35 -14.66
C ALA A 217 21.65 13.58 -16.18
N GLU A 218 22.62 14.23 -16.83
CA GLU A 218 22.60 14.44 -18.28
C GLU A 218 22.72 13.12 -19.06
N SER A 219 23.50 12.16 -18.55
CA SER A 219 23.55 10.81 -19.13
C SER A 219 22.19 10.11 -19.05
N VAL A 220 21.51 10.19 -17.90
CA VAL A 220 20.13 9.70 -17.73
C VAL A 220 19.22 10.38 -18.74
N ILE A 221 19.22 11.72 -18.83
CA ILE A 221 18.38 12.49 -19.76
C ILE A 221 18.59 12.07 -21.21
N ARG A 222 19.85 11.91 -21.65
CA ARG A 222 20.16 11.46 -23.02
C ARG A 222 19.67 10.04 -23.33
N SER A 223 19.50 9.20 -22.31
CA SER A 223 19.00 7.83 -22.45
C SER A 223 17.46 7.72 -22.46
N LEU A 224 16.75 8.82 -22.22
CA LEU A 224 15.29 8.83 -22.13
C LEU A 224 14.63 8.63 -23.49
N GLN A 225 13.39 8.13 -23.48
CA GLN A 225 12.56 7.99 -24.68
C GLN A 225 12.14 9.36 -25.25
N HIS A 226 11.88 10.33 -24.37
CA HIS A 226 11.51 11.70 -24.69
C HIS A 226 12.46 12.68 -23.99
N PRO A 227 13.73 12.77 -24.42
CA PRO A 227 14.76 13.55 -23.73
C PRO A 227 14.47 15.06 -23.71
N SER A 228 13.73 15.57 -24.69
CA SER A 228 13.27 16.96 -24.73
C SER A 228 12.22 17.30 -23.67
N ALA A 229 11.55 16.28 -23.11
CA ALA A 229 10.61 16.41 -22.01
C ALA A 229 11.30 16.20 -20.64
N ALA A 230 12.61 16.43 -20.56
CA ALA A 230 13.35 16.30 -19.33
C ALA A 230 14.39 17.39 -19.15
N LEU A 231 14.66 17.78 -17.90
CA LEU A 231 15.73 18.71 -17.56
C LEU A 231 16.42 18.34 -16.25
N PHE A 232 17.68 18.73 -16.13
CA PHE A 232 18.42 18.67 -14.87
C PHE A 232 18.31 20.00 -14.14
N PHE A 233 18.08 19.94 -12.82
CA PHE A 233 18.09 21.09 -11.94
C PHE A 233 18.97 20.80 -10.73
N SER A 234 19.98 21.66 -10.54
CA SER A 234 20.90 21.58 -9.41
C SER A 234 20.24 22.11 -8.15
N VAL A 235 20.15 21.27 -7.11
CA VAL A 235 19.50 21.64 -5.85
C VAL A 235 20.07 20.87 -4.66
N ASN A 236 20.33 21.61 -3.59
CA ASN A 236 20.50 21.08 -2.25
C ASN A 236 19.16 21.15 -1.52
N ILE A 237 18.52 20.01 -1.28
CA ILE A 237 17.19 19.91 -0.67
C ILE A 237 17.10 20.46 0.77
N LEU A 238 18.24 20.78 1.39
CA LEU A 238 18.29 21.42 2.72
C LEU A 238 18.27 22.95 2.64
N VAL A 239 18.42 23.52 1.44
CA VAL A 239 18.43 24.97 1.21
C VAL A 239 17.07 25.37 0.64
N TRP A 240 16.26 26.02 1.47
CA TRP A 240 14.89 26.38 1.11
C TRP A 240 14.80 27.27 -0.13
N ASP A 241 15.73 28.21 -0.30
CA ASP A 241 15.74 29.12 -1.44
C ASP A 241 16.00 28.38 -2.76
N GLU A 242 16.86 27.36 -2.75
CA GLU A 242 17.10 26.51 -3.92
C GLU A 242 15.88 25.63 -4.22
N MET A 243 15.20 25.11 -3.19
CA MET A 243 13.93 24.39 -3.37
C MET A 243 12.84 25.31 -3.96
N ARG A 244 12.73 26.57 -3.52
CA ARG A 244 11.82 27.54 -4.13
C ARG A 244 12.17 27.79 -5.61
N ALA A 245 13.47 27.92 -5.91
CA ALA A 245 13.94 28.10 -7.27
C ALA A 245 13.60 26.89 -8.15
N LEU A 246 13.82 25.66 -7.68
CA LEU A 246 13.44 24.42 -8.35
C LEU A 246 11.95 24.42 -8.73
N PHE A 247 11.07 24.72 -7.78
CA PHE A 247 9.62 24.73 -8.04
C PHE A 247 9.24 25.83 -9.02
N SER A 248 9.77 27.04 -8.85
CA SER A 248 9.51 28.17 -9.76
C SER A 248 9.97 27.87 -11.19
N GLN A 249 11.17 27.33 -11.35
CA GLN A 249 11.75 26.99 -12.65
C GLN A 249 11.00 25.83 -13.32
N CYS A 250 10.59 24.83 -12.55
CA CYS A 250 9.75 23.75 -13.07
C CYS A 250 8.41 24.28 -13.62
N ILE A 251 7.75 25.19 -12.89
CA ILE A 251 6.51 25.85 -13.35
C ILE A 251 6.77 26.72 -14.59
N GLN A 252 7.89 27.44 -14.66
CA GLN A 252 8.24 28.25 -15.84
C GLN A 252 8.45 27.40 -17.09
N ASN A 253 9.08 26.23 -16.96
CA ASN A 253 9.40 25.36 -18.11
C ASN A 253 8.21 24.49 -18.54
N PHE A 254 7.42 23.97 -17.60
CA PHE A 254 6.36 22.98 -17.89
C PHE A 254 4.95 23.44 -17.48
N GLY A 255 4.78 24.66 -16.99
CA GLY A 255 3.49 25.28 -16.64
C GLY A 255 2.90 24.88 -15.30
N LYS A 256 3.20 23.68 -14.80
CA LYS A 256 2.69 23.15 -13.53
C LYS A 256 3.62 22.09 -12.94
N ILE A 257 3.36 21.73 -11.69
CA ILE A 257 3.95 20.57 -11.00
C ILE A 257 2.79 19.67 -10.57
N ASP A 258 2.77 18.44 -11.05
CA ASP A 258 1.74 17.47 -10.70
C ASP A 258 2.23 16.52 -9.60
N ILE A 259 3.48 16.08 -9.68
CA ILE A 259 4.05 15.04 -8.81
C ILE A 259 5.44 15.46 -8.34
N VAL A 260 5.71 15.29 -7.04
CA VAL A 260 7.06 15.38 -6.50
C VAL A 260 7.38 14.09 -5.75
N VAL A 261 8.43 13.41 -6.20
CA VAL A 261 8.96 12.18 -5.61
C VAL A 261 10.14 12.55 -4.71
N ALA A 262 9.92 12.49 -3.40
CA ALA A 262 10.95 12.68 -2.37
C ALA A 262 11.82 11.42 -2.25
N ASN A 263 12.70 11.23 -3.22
CA ASN A 263 13.58 10.04 -3.33
C ASN A 263 14.98 10.25 -2.73
N ALA A 264 15.48 11.49 -2.64
CA ALA A 264 16.82 11.76 -2.15
C ALA A 264 17.01 11.20 -0.73
N GLY A 265 18.12 10.51 -0.51
CA GLY A 265 18.43 9.97 0.80
C GLY A 265 19.86 9.48 0.91
N ILE A 266 20.34 9.42 2.14
CA ILE A 266 21.66 8.94 2.54
C ILE A 266 21.53 8.01 3.75
N MET A 267 22.59 7.25 4.03
CA MET A 267 22.69 6.38 5.20
C MET A 267 24.05 6.59 5.84
N GLU A 268 24.11 6.50 7.17
CA GLU A 268 25.35 6.60 7.92
C GLU A 268 26.30 5.43 7.64
N SER A 269 27.60 5.71 7.74
CA SER A 269 28.68 4.75 7.56
C SER A 269 29.03 3.97 8.84
N GLN A 270 28.63 4.49 10.01
CA GLN A 270 28.91 3.92 11.34
C GLN A 270 27.65 3.88 12.20
N SER A 271 27.61 3.01 13.21
CA SER A 271 26.48 2.95 14.14
C SER A 271 26.41 4.20 15.01
N LEU A 272 25.22 4.67 15.32
CA LEU A 272 25.00 5.79 16.24
C LEU A 272 25.57 5.52 17.65
N PHE A 273 25.66 4.24 18.04
CA PHE A 273 26.16 3.82 19.34
C PHE A 273 27.65 3.49 19.37
N ASP A 274 28.36 3.62 18.24
CA ASP A 274 29.80 3.51 18.23
C ASP A 274 30.39 4.74 18.92
N ILE A 275 30.98 4.54 20.10
CA ILE A 275 31.58 5.62 20.90
C ILE A 275 32.76 6.17 20.12
N THR A 276 32.61 7.38 19.59
CA THR A 276 33.70 8.14 19.00
C THR A 276 34.11 9.23 19.98
N VAL A 277 35.41 9.31 20.25
CA VAL A 277 35.99 10.35 21.10
C VAL A 277 36.95 11.22 20.31
N ASP A 278 37.15 12.45 20.76
CA ASP A 278 38.14 13.34 20.18
C ASP A 278 39.56 13.06 20.70
N GLY A 279 40.52 13.90 20.31
CA GLY A 279 41.92 13.74 20.72
C GLY A 279 42.14 13.91 22.23
N GLN A 280 41.13 14.38 22.97
CA GLN A 280 41.14 14.60 24.41
C GLN A 280 40.36 13.51 25.17
N GLY A 281 39.71 12.59 24.45
CA GLY A 281 38.89 11.53 25.04
C GLY A 281 37.43 11.93 25.28
N GLU A 282 37.00 13.10 24.83
CA GLU A 282 35.61 13.57 24.98
C GLU A 282 34.72 13.02 23.87
N LEU A 283 33.45 12.75 24.20
CA LEU A 283 32.47 12.23 23.23
C LEU A 283 32.33 13.19 22.04
N ARG A 284 32.44 12.66 20.83
CA ARG A 284 32.17 13.40 19.61
C ARG A 284 30.69 13.41 19.28
N GLU A 285 30.23 14.56 18.84
CA GLU A 285 28.90 14.72 18.28
C GLU A 285 28.75 13.92 16.98
N SER A 286 27.61 13.23 16.81
CA SER A 286 27.32 12.43 15.61
C SER A 286 26.84 13.30 14.44
N ILE A 287 27.77 14.10 13.89
CA ILE A 287 27.50 15.01 12.77
C ILE A 287 26.91 14.27 11.56
N GLU A 288 27.41 13.06 11.27
CA GLU A 288 26.88 12.21 10.19
C GLU A 288 25.43 11.78 10.46
N GLY A 289 25.11 11.34 11.68
CA GLY A 289 23.76 10.95 12.06
C GLY A 289 22.77 12.10 11.92
N PHE A 290 23.12 13.31 12.35
CA PHE A 290 22.30 14.50 12.14
C PHE A 290 22.13 14.84 10.67
N ARG A 291 23.20 14.71 9.87
CA ARG A 291 23.13 14.91 8.43
C ARG A 291 22.17 13.93 7.75
N VAL A 292 22.14 12.67 8.18
CA VAL A 292 21.19 11.65 7.68
C VAL A 292 19.75 12.05 8.00
N ILE A 293 19.47 12.46 9.24
CA ILE A 293 18.14 12.92 9.65
C ILE A 293 17.72 14.15 8.85
N ASP A 294 18.62 15.14 8.70
CA ASP A 294 18.35 16.34 7.92
C ASP A 294 18.02 16.01 6.47
N VAL A 295 18.86 15.24 5.77
CA VAL A 295 18.64 14.92 4.35
C VAL A 295 17.37 14.10 4.16
N ASN A 296 17.20 13.02 4.92
CA ASN A 296 16.13 12.06 4.69
C ASN A 296 14.75 12.54 5.18
N LEU A 297 14.71 13.33 6.24
CA LEU A 297 13.45 13.80 6.85
C LEU A 297 13.24 15.30 6.64
N LYS A 298 14.16 16.16 7.06
CA LYS A 298 13.94 17.62 6.95
C LYS A 298 13.88 18.08 5.49
N GLY A 299 14.78 17.59 4.65
CA GLY A 299 14.83 17.91 3.21
C GLY A 299 13.60 17.42 2.44
N THR A 300 12.83 16.48 3.00
CA THR A 300 11.61 15.94 2.43
C THR A 300 10.34 16.57 3.03
N ILE A 301 10.43 17.54 3.93
CA ILE A 301 9.26 18.30 4.40
C ILE A 301 9.01 19.46 3.43
N ASN A 302 8.31 19.16 2.34
CA ASN A 302 7.76 20.16 1.42
C ASN A 302 6.51 19.58 0.70
N ARG A 303 6.09 20.18 -0.43
CA ARG A 303 4.84 19.83 -1.13
C ARG A 303 5.00 18.56 -1.98
N HIS A 304 5.22 17.41 -1.33
CA HIS A 304 5.42 16.13 -1.99
C HIS A 304 4.17 15.28 -2.14
N VAL A 305 4.21 14.43 -3.19
CA VAL A 305 3.14 13.47 -3.52
C VAL A 305 3.56 12.05 -3.15
N VAL A 306 4.83 11.69 -3.33
CA VAL A 306 5.35 10.37 -2.94
C VAL A 306 6.63 10.47 -2.13
N LEU A 307 6.63 9.83 -0.95
CA LEU A 307 7.77 9.71 -0.06
C LEU A 307 8.47 8.36 -0.27
N VAL A 308 9.76 8.35 -0.61
CA VAL A 308 10.55 7.10 -0.64
C VAL A 308 11.13 6.84 0.75
N THR A 309 10.41 6.04 1.54
CA THR A 309 10.86 5.58 2.85
C THR A 309 11.76 4.35 2.71
N SER A 310 11.58 3.34 3.55
CA SER A 310 12.24 2.04 3.52
C SER A 310 11.42 1.06 4.34
N THR A 311 11.59 -0.24 4.13
CA THR A 311 11.14 -1.24 5.12
C THR A 311 11.70 -0.95 6.51
N SER A 312 12.89 -0.34 6.59
CA SER A 312 13.49 0.13 7.84
C SER A 312 12.69 1.25 8.53
N GLY A 313 11.76 1.90 7.83
CA GLY A 313 10.78 2.84 8.40
C GLY A 313 9.57 2.17 9.06
N TYR A 314 9.54 0.83 9.06
CA TYR A 314 8.54 -0.01 9.72
C TYR A 314 9.20 -1.07 10.62
N ILE A 315 10.40 -1.53 10.25
CA ILE A 315 11.11 -2.65 10.89
C ILE A 315 12.56 -2.21 11.19
N GLY A 316 12.87 -1.88 12.45
CA GLY A 316 14.13 -1.23 12.85
C GLY A 316 15.31 -2.15 13.16
N THR A 317 15.53 -3.25 12.44
CA THR A 317 16.45 -4.33 12.88
C THR A 317 17.90 -4.21 12.39
N THR A 318 18.26 -3.20 11.60
CA THR A 318 19.55 -3.16 10.89
C THR A 318 20.69 -2.48 11.64
N GLY A 319 20.43 -1.82 12.78
CA GLY A 319 21.47 -1.15 13.59
C GLY A 319 21.92 0.24 13.11
N VAL A 320 21.55 0.65 11.88
CA VAL A 320 21.75 2.04 11.39
C VAL A 320 20.69 2.98 11.96
N GLY A 321 20.93 3.44 13.18
CA GLY A 321 19.96 4.16 14.01
C GLY A 321 19.46 5.49 13.43
N ALA A 322 20.32 6.33 12.85
CA ALA A 322 19.93 7.61 12.29
C ALA A 322 19.10 7.43 11.01
N TYR A 323 19.51 6.50 10.14
CA TYR A 323 18.75 6.12 8.95
C TYR A 323 17.38 5.56 9.33
N VAL A 324 17.32 4.55 10.21
CA VAL A 324 16.06 3.95 10.68
C VAL A 324 15.13 5.00 11.29
N THR A 325 15.67 5.92 12.11
CA THR A 325 14.91 7.03 12.71
C THR A 325 14.35 7.93 11.64
N SER A 326 15.16 8.35 10.66
CA SER A 326 14.72 9.22 9.58
C SER A 326 13.61 8.58 8.72
N LYS A 327 13.71 7.27 8.43
CA LYS A 327 12.71 6.53 7.63
C LYS A 327 11.42 6.26 8.41
N HIS A 328 11.49 6.03 9.73
CA HIS A 328 10.30 6.03 10.57
C HIS A 328 9.66 7.42 10.63
N GLY A 329 10.47 8.48 10.65
CA GLY A 329 10.01 9.87 10.55
C GLY A 329 9.20 10.12 9.28
N LEU A 330 9.64 9.59 8.12
CA LEU A 330 8.88 9.66 6.87
C LEU A 330 7.54 8.91 6.96
N THR A 331 7.51 7.74 7.59
CA THR A 331 6.27 7.01 7.85
C THR A 331 5.32 7.82 8.76
N GLY A 332 5.87 8.51 9.76
CA GLY A 332 5.13 9.44 10.61
C GLY A 332 4.59 10.63 9.81
N LEU A 333 5.41 11.24 8.95
CA LEU A 333 5.03 12.34 8.08
C LEU A 333 3.89 11.95 7.14
N LEU A 334 3.96 10.77 6.51
CA LEU A 334 2.89 10.22 5.69
C LEU A 334 1.57 10.16 6.47
N ARG A 335 1.57 9.55 7.66
CA ARG A 335 0.36 9.32 8.46
C ARG A 335 -0.21 10.61 9.03
N ALA A 336 0.64 11.51 9.51
CA ALA A 336 0.22 12.77 10.10
C ALA A 336 -0.31 13.78 9.06
N SER A 337 0.17 13.72 7.81
CA SER A 337 -0.18 14.71 6.79
C SER A 337 -1.49 14.41 6.05
N GLN A 338 -2.10 13.22 6.22
CA GLN A 338 -3.19 12.76 5.36
C GLN A 338 -4.43 13.68 5.41
N GLN A 339 -4.84 14.12 6.60
CA GLN A 339 -6.02 14.97 6.77
C GLN A 339 -5.83 16.33 6.07
N VAL A 340 -4.68 16.97 6.30
CA VAL A 340 -4.33 18.26 5.70
C VAL A 340 -4.17 18.12 4.18
N ALA A 341 -3.51 17.06 3.71
CA ALA A 341 -3.34 16.78 2.29
C ALA A 341 -4.70 16.62 1.58
N ARG A 342 -5.65 15.87 2.18
CA ARG A 342 -7.04 15.76 1.68
C ARG A 342 -7.72 17.12 1.57
N GLY A 343 -7.61 17.97 2.59
CA GLY A 343 -8.18 19.33 2.57
C GLY A 343 -7.60 20.23 1.48
N LEU A 344 -6.37 19.97 1.04
CA LEU A 344 -5.69 20.68 -0.05
C LEU A 344 -5.87 20.00 -1.42
N GLY A 345 -6.59 18.88 -1.51
CA GLY A 345 -6.71 18.09 -2.73
C GLY A 345 -5.39 17.47 -3.21
N ILE A 346 -4.46 17.22 -2.28
CA ILE A 346 -3.14 16.62 -2.55
C ILE A 346 -3.19 15.16 -2.10
N ASN A 347 -2.73 14.25 -2.97
CA ASN A 347 -2.47 12.87 -2.59
C ASN A 347 -1.04 12.76 -2.06
N ILE A 348 -0.88 12.19 -0.87
CA ILE A 348 0.42 11.85 -0.29
C ILE A 348 0.48 10.35 -0.03
N ASN A 349 1.42 9.66 -0.67
CA ASN A 349 1.67 8.23 -0.53
C ASN A 349 3.15 7.97 -0.25
N ALA A 350 3.51 6.74 0.09
CA ALA A 350 4.89 6.33 0.29
C ALA A 350 5.22 5.01 -0.40
N VAL A 351 6.50 4.82 -0.68
CA VAL A 351 7.08 3.56 -1.13
C VAL A 351 8.18 3.17 -0.14
N ALA A 352 8.17 1.92 0.28
CA ALA A 352 9.08 1.35 1.27
C ALA A 352 9.91 0.22 0.63
N PRO A 353 11.03 0.55 -0.04
CA PRO A 353 11.89 -0.47 -0.63
C PRO A 353 12.58 -1.31 0.45
N PHE A 354 12.65 -2.61 0.21
CA PHE A 354 13.60 -3.51 0.85
C PHE A 354 14.95 -3.47 0.13
N PHE A 355 15.82 -4.45 0.39
CA PHE A 355 17.15 -4.52 -0.17
C PHE A 355 17.16 -4.38 -1.69
N THR A 356 17.72 -3.25 -2.13
CA THR A 356 17.90 -2.87 -3.53
C THR A 356 19.41 -2.68 -3.72
N PRO A 357 20.12 -3.61 -4.37
CA PRO A 357 21.56 -3.56 -4.50
C PRO A 357 22.00 -2.26 -5.17
N THR A 358 22.93 -1.54 -4.53
CA THR A 358 23.62 -0.39 -5.11
C THR A 358 25.12 -0.66 -5.16
N PRO A 359 25.88 0.04 -6.02
CA PRO A 359 27.33 -0.12 -6.08
C PRO A 359 28.03 0.04 -4.72
N THR A 360 27.46 0.85 -3.83
CA THR A 360 27.95 1.09 -2.46
C THR A 360 27.92 -0.15 -1.57
N PHE A 361 27.03 -1.13 -1.81
CA PHE A 361 26.83 -2.31 -0.97
C PHE A 361 27.20 -3.62 -1.69
N LYS A 362 28.27 -3.62 -2.48
CA LYS A 362 28.67 -4.77 -3.32
C LYS A 362 28.84 -6.06 -2.51
N GLU A 363 29.57 -6.03 -1.40
CA GLU A 363 29.80 -7.22 -0.57
C GLU A 363 28.51 -7.78 0.04
N LEU A 364 27.62 -6.90 0.50
CA LEU A 364 26.32 -7.31 1.02
C LEU A 364 25.45 -7.90 -0.10
N ALA A 365 25.51 -7.33 -1.31
CA ALA A 365 24.78 -7.85 -2.46
C ALA A 365 25.26 -9.25 -2.87
N GLU A 366 26.56 -9.52 -2.80
CA GLU A 366 27.14 -10.85 -3.04
C GLU A 366 26.64 -11.85 -1.98
N LYS A 367 26.77 -11.52 -0.68
CA LYS A 367 26.25 -12.38 0.41
C LYS A 367 24.74 -12.64 0.31
N TRP A 368 23.98 -11.61 -0.08
CA TRP A 368 22.53 -11.71 -0.27
C TRP A 368 22.19 -12.71 -1.38
N LYS A 369 22.90 -12.62 -2.50
CA LYS A 369 22.76 -13.52 -3.65
C LYS A 369 23.16 -14.95 -3.29
N ASP A 370 24.29 -15.13 -2.60
CA ASP A 370 24.79 -16.45 -2.20
C ASP A 370 23.85 -17.15 -1.21
N SER A 371 23.10 -16.36 -0.43
CA SER A 371 22.06 -16.86 0.48
C SER A 371 20.74 -17.23 -0.23
N GLY A 372 20.65 -17.08 -1.55
CA GLY A 372 19.44 -17.36 -2.33
C GLY A 372 18.29 -16.38 -2.10
N LEU A 373 18.55 -15.25 -1.42
CA LEU A 373 17.52 -14.25 -1.12
C LEU A 373 17.20 -13.41 -2.36
N LYS A 374 15.92 -13.18 -2.61
CA LYS A 374 15.48 -12.26 -3.68
C LYS A 374 15.76 -10.82 -3.27
N SER A 375 16.26 -10.03 -4.21
CA SER A 375 16.45 -8.59 -4.05
C SER A 375 15.48 -7.83 -4.96
N ASN A 376 15.33 -6.54 -4.71
CA ASN A 376 14.65 -5.66 -5.65
C ASN A 376 15.62 -5.18 -6.72
N THR A 377 15.10 -4.86 -7.89
CA THR A 377 15.76 -3.99 -8.85
C THR A 377 15.32 -2.53 -8.63
N PRO A 378 16.13 -1.53 -9.04
CA PRO A 378 15.66 -0.14 -9.07
C PRO A 378 14.41 0.06 -9.92
N ALA A 379 14.20 -0.75 -10.97
CA ALA A 379 13.00 -0.74 -11.79
C ALA A 379 11.74 -1.21 -11.02
N ASP A 380 11.84 -2.24 -10.19
CA ASP A 380 10.72 -2.71 -9.35
C ASP A 380 10.21 -1.59 -8.42
N VAL A 381 11.15 -0.80 -7.90
CA VAL A 381 10.84 0.34 -7.03
C VAL A 381 10.26 1.51 -7.84
N ALA A 382 10.84 1.83 -9.00
CA ALA A 382 10.34 2.86 -9.90
C ALA A 382 8.89 2.60 -10.33
N GLU A 383 8.57 1.35 -10.68
CA GLU A 383 7.21 0.92 -11.01
C GLU A 383 6.25 1.18 -9.83
N THR A 384 6.66 0.81 -8.62
CA THR A 384 5.84 1.05 -7.43
C THR A 384 5.67 2.54 -7.12
N ILE A 385 6.68 3.38 -7.35
CA ILE A 385 6.58 4.85 -7.23
C ILE A 385 5.57 5.40 -8.25
N ALA A 386 5.61 4.91 -9.49
CA ALA A 386 4.67 5.32 -10.52
C ALA A 386 3.23 4.95 -10.15
N LEU A 387 3.00 3.73 -9.64
CA LEU A 387 1.70 3.29 -9.13
C LEU A 387 1.23 4.12 -7.93
N ALA A 388 2.12 4.40 -6.96
CA ALA A 388 1.78 5.24 -5.82
C ALA A 388 1.44 6.69 -6.22
N SER A 389 1.93 7.15 -7.38
CA SER A 389 1.69 8.49 -7.91
C SER A 389 0.45 8.58 -8.81
N SER A 390 0.02 7.48 -9.43
CA SER A 390 -1.14 7.45 -10.34
C SER A 390 -2.47 7.21 -9.63
N GLN A 391 -2.44 6.72 -8.39
CA GLN A 391 -3.65 6.42 -7.63
C GLN A 391 -4.36 7.67 -7.11
N ASN A 392 -5.70 7.63 -7.11
CA ASN A 392 -6.54 8.63 -6.45
C ASN A 392 -6.63 8.46 -4.92
N GLU A 393 -5.98 7.43 -4.36
CA GLU A 393 -5.94 7.19 -2.93
C GLU A 393 -4.76 7.95 -2.30
N THR A 394 -4.96 8.41 -1.06
CA THR A 394 -3.95 9.09 -0.26
C THR A 394 -3.73 8.34 1.04
N GLY A 395 -2.52 8.43 1.59
CA GLY A 395 -2.15 7.82 2.86
C GLY A 395 -1.70 6.36 2.75
N LYS A 396 -1.38 5.89 1.56
CA LYS A 396 -0.91 4.52 1.30
C LYS A 396 0.59 4.41 1.43
N CYS A 397 1.05 3.24 1.86
CA CYS A 397 2.46 2.87 1.74
C CYS A 397 2.57 1.53 1.01
N PHE A 398 3.44 1.48 0.01
CA PHE A 398 3.70 0.27 -0.77
C PHE A 398 5.10 -0.27 -0.46
N MET A 399 5.19 -1.43 0.16
CA MET A 399 6.45 -2.14 0.35
C MET A 399 6.87 -2.86 -0.93
N VAL A 400 8.16 -2.78 -1.27
CA VAL A 400 8.75 -3.51 -2.40
C VAL A 400 9.73 -4.53 -1.85
N VAL A 401 9.42 -5.82 -1.98
CA VAL A 401 10.21 -6.92 -1.39
C VAL A 401 10.39 -8.04 -2.40
N GLY A 402 11.63 -8.28 -2.83
CA GLY A 402 11.96 -9.32 -3.81
C GLY A 402 11.22 -9.15 -5.14
N GLY A 403 11.03 -7.90 -5.58
CA GLY A 403 10.28 -7.53 -6.80
C GLY A 403 8.75 -7.58 -6.66
N LYS A 404 8.22 -7.82 -5.45
CA LYS A 404 6.77 -7.79 -5.18
C LYS A 404 6.38 -6.50 -4.46
N THR A 405 5.28 -5.91 -4.91
CA THR A 405 4.66 -4.73 -4.30
C THR A 405 3.52 -5.16 -3.39
N VAL A 406 3.47 -4.64 -2.17
CA VAL A 406 2.41 -4.90 -1.19
C VAL A 406 1.96 -3.59 -0.55
N GLU A 407 0.67 -3.27 -0.60
CA GLU A 407 0.09 -2.16 0.17
C GLU A 407 -0.03 -2.58 1.65
N VAL A 408 0.46 -1.76 2.58
CA VAL A 408 0.59 -2.16 3.99
C VAL A 408 -0.21 -1.32 4.98
N GLU A 409 -0.71 -0.14 4.62
CA GLU A 409 -1.44 0.71 5.56
C GLU A 409 -2.88 0.21 5.81
N ASP A 410 -3.55 -0.39 4.82
CA ASP A 410 -4.88 -0.98 5.05
C ASP A 410 -4.79 -2.21 5.93
N SER A 411 -3.83 -3.09 5.65
CA SER A 411 -3.59 -4.29 6.46
C SER A 411 -3.21 -3.92 7.90
N ARG A 412 -2.33 -2.93 8.08
CA ARG A 412 -1.99 -2.40 9.42
C ARG A 412 -3.23 -1.87 10.13
N SER A 413 -4.06 -1.10 9.45
CA SER A 413 -5.27 -0.51 10.04
C SER A 413 -6.28 -1.59 10.46
N ALA A 414 -6.46 -2.62 9.63
CA ALA A 414 -7.34 -3.75 9.93
C ALA A 414 -6.86 -4.58 11.14
N LEU A 415 -5.55 -4.60 11.41
CA LEU A 415 -4.95 -5.34 12.51
C LEU A 415 -4.85 -4.54 13.82
N ILE A 416 -5.26 -3.27 13.86
CA ILE A 416 -5.18 -2.43 15.07
C ILE A 416 -5.91 -3.07 16.27
N GLU A 417 -7.11 -3.61 16.07
CA GLU A 417 -7.86 -4.27 17.16
C GLU A 417 -7.15 -5.53 17.67
N GLN A 418 -6.54 -6.31 16.77
CA GLN A 418 -5.78 -7.50 17.16
C GLN A 418 -4.51 -7.13 17.92
N TRP A 419 -3.92 -5.98 17.58
CA TRP A 419 -2.71 -5.48 18.21
C TRP A 419 -2.96 -4.84 19.58
N LEU A 420 -3.97 -3.99 19.70
CA LEU A 420 -4.19 -3.14 20.89
C LEU A 420 -5.36 -3.58 21.78
N GLY A 421 -6.18 -4.52 21.30
CA GLY A 421 -7.46 -4.88 21.92
C GLY A 421 -8.60 -3.95 21.50
N ARG A 422 -9.84 -4.47 21.53
CA ARG A 422 -11.04 -3.77 21.05
C ARG A 422 -11.32 -2.45 21.76
N GLU A 423 -11.18 -2.43 23.09
CA GLU A 423 -11.48 -1.23 23.89
C GLU A 423 -10.55 -0.07 23.52
N THR A 424 -9.24 -0.32 23.51
CA THR A 424 -8.22 0.65 23.11
C THR A 424 -8.42 1.13 21.68
N ALA A 425 -8.65 0.19 20.75
CA ALA A 425 -8.88 0.51 19.35
C ALA A 425 -10.14 1.37 19.16
N GLY A 426 -11.23 1.05 19.85
CA GLY A 426 -12.48 1.82 19.82
C GLY A 426 -12.33 3.24 20.36
N LEU A 427 -11.55 3.43 21.43
CA LEU A 427 -11.23 4.76 21.95
C LEU A 427 -10.40 5.58 20.96
N LEU A 428 -9.36 4.99 20.36
CA LEU A 428 -8.54 5.65 19.34
C LEU A 428 -9.34 6.04 18.10
N GLN A 429 -10.25 5.17 17.65
CA GLN A 429 -11.14 5.46 16.52
C GLN A 429 -12.09 6.63 16.85
N SER A 430 -12.66 6.64 18.05
CA SER A 430 -13.54 7.72 18.51
C SER A 430 -12.81 9.06 18.59
N ALA A 431 -11.58 9.07 19.11
CA ALA A 431 -10.73 10.26 19.15
C ALA A 431 -10.36 10.75 17.73
N THR A 432 -10.02 9.83 16.81
CA THR A 432 -9.71 10.17 15.42
C THR A 432 -10.90 10.84 14.73
N LYS A 433 -12.11 10.31 14.94
CA LYS A 433 -13.34 10.91 14.41
C LYS A 433 -13.56 12.34 14.92
N LEU A 434 -13.32 12.58 16.21
CA LEU A 434 -13.38 13.94 16.78
C LEU A 434 -12.41 14.90 16.09
N PHE A 435 -11.18 14.47 15.84
CA PHE A 435 -10.17 15.29 15.13
C PHE A 435 -10.49 15.48 13.65
N ASP A 436 -11.11 14.50 13.00
CA ASP A 436 -11.55 14.62 11.61
C ASP A 436 -12.68 15.65 11.46
N GLU A 437 -13.62 15.68 12.41
CA GLU A 437 -14.77 16.60 12.40
C GLU A 437 -14.40 18.02 12.87
N SER A 438 -13.55 18.14 13.90
CA SER A 438 -13.26 19.42 14.55
C SER A 438 -11.92 20.04 14.16
N GLY A 439 -11.08 19.29 13.43
CA GLY A 439 -9.67 19.60 13.24
C GLY A 439 -8.84 19.34 14.50
N TYR A 440 -7.54 19.14 14.33
CA TYR A 440 -6.61 19.08 15.46
C TYR A 440 -6.22 20.50 15.87
N PRO A 441 -6.48 20.94 17.12
CA PRO A 441 -6.13 22.28 17.54
C PRO A 441 -4.60 22.41 17.58
N LEU A 442 -4.07 23.30 16.74
CA LEU A 442 -2.66 23.66 16.83
C LEU A 442 -2.47 24.61 18.02
N PRO A 443 -1.38 24.48 18.80
CA PRO A 443 -1.01 25.49 19.78
C PRO A 443 -1.01 26.86 19.11
N ASP A 444 -1.58 27.89 19.76
CA ASP A 444 -1.77 29.24 19.20
C ASP A 444 -0.60 29.63 18.30
N GLY A 445 -0.81 29.45 16.99
CA GLY A 445 0.18 29.82 16.01
C GLY A 445 0.38 31.31 16.14
N GLN A 446 1.62 31.76 16.26
CA GLN A 446 1.97 33.17 16.04
C GLN A 446 1.18 33.62 14.82
N LYS A 447 0.26 34.58 15.03
CA LYS A 447 -0.52 35.23 13.97
C LYS A 447 0.44 35.46 12.81
N LYS A 448 0.09 34.97 11.62
CA LYS A 448 0.87 35.19 10.39
C LYS A 448 1.40 36.63 10.40
N PRO A 449 2.71 36.87 10.22
CA PRO A 449 3.20 38.22 9.97
C PRO A 449 2.56 38.81 8.72
#